data_AF-A0A8S4Q2P8-F1
#
_entry.id   AF-A0A8S4Q2P8-F1
#
_cell.length_a   1.000
_cell.length_b   1.000
_cell.length_c   1.000
_cell.angle_alpha   90.00
_cell.angle_beta   90.00
_cell.angle_gamma   90.00
#
_symmetry.space_group_name_H-M   'P 1'
#
loop_
_entity.id
_entity.type
_entity.pdbx_description
1 polymer ?
#
loop_
_entity_poly.entity_id
_entity_poly.type
_entity_poly.pdbx_seq_one_letter_code
_entity_poly.pdbx_strand_id
1 'polypeptide(L)'
;MTGKTWEELIKQELFDKLDMSDSSFIDWGPRTNWTNWARWHISVGGLLLSDPLDISIFRGIGRSTGPAGAVALTAEDAGKWLSFQLSQGKDVSGRQVVSEDVINKMREASIVYTPAVLPNLNNTLPVAPYTHVGSDRYGQGIHIGWHRGFPMYSHYGGIVGYSAHMAMLPTANMGVFMARNTLGVPWAFQELRLALLDILLGETPLYNSSTICDINNLRYERPKNVKDEDLG
;
A
#
# COMPACT_ATOMS: atom_id res chain seq x y z
N MET A 1 -20.60 19.09 -0.23
CA MET A 1 -21.44 18.22 0.61
C MET A 1 -21.40 18.60 2.10
N THR A 2 -20.26 18.97 2.69
CA THR A 2 -20.17 19.31 4.14
C THR A 2 -19.75 20.75 4.46
N GLY A 3 -19.27 21.52 3.47
CA GLY A 3 -18.73 22.87 3.66
C GLY A 3 -17.31 22.92 4.24
N LYS A 4 -16.72 21.77 4.57
CA LYS A 4 -15.34 21.62 5.08
C LYS A 4 -14.35 21.32 3.96
N THR A 5 -13.07 21.61 4.19
CA THR A 5 -12.01 21.11 3.30
C THR A 5 -11.89 19.59 3.41
N TRP A 6 -11.23 18.96 2.43
CA TRP A 6 -11.00 17.53 2.46
C TRP A 6 -10.15 17.12 3.68
N GLU A 7 -9.11 17.89 3.98
CA GLU A 7 -8.22 17.66 5.10
C GLU A 7 -8.95 17.75 6.44
N GLU A 8 -9.84 18.74 6.61
CA GLU A 8 -10.67 18.87 7.81
C GLU A 8 -11.59 17.65 7.99
N LEU A 9 -12.15 17.13 6.89
CA LEU A 9 -13.00 15.94 6.94
C LEU A 9 -12.21 14.69 7.30
N ILE A 10 -11.07 14.43 6.65
CA ILE A 10 -10.27 13.25 6.94
C ILE A 10 -9.70 13.33 8.36
N LYS A 11 -9.25 14.50 8.81
CA LYS A 11 -8.78 14.67 10.18
C LYS A 11 -9.89 14.32 11.18
N GLN A 12 -11.07 14.92 11.03
CA GLN A 12 -12.17 14.72 11.99
C GLN A 12 -12.77 13.32 11.93
N GLU A 13 -13.00 12.79 10.72
CA GLU A 13 -13.78 11.56 10.54
C GLU A 13 -12.91 10.30 10.58
N LEU A 14 -11.59 10.43 10.40
CA LEU A 14 -10.64 9.32 10.45
C LEU A 14 -9.53 9.55 11.48
N PHE A 15 -8.65 10.53 11.28
CA PHE A 15 -7.44 10.61 12.12
C PHE A 15 -7.76 10.76 13.61
N ASP A 16 -8.68 11.66 13.96
CA ASP A 16 -9.07 11.91 15.35
C ASP A 16 -9.83 10.70 15.95
N LYS A 17 -10.56 9.94 15.14
CA LYS A 17 -11.30 8.77 15.61
C LYS A 17 -10.43 7.52 15.76
N LEU A 18 -9.37 7.43 14.97
CA LEU A 18 -8.41 6.32 14.97
C LEU A 18 -7.14 6.63 15.78
N ASP A 19 -7.10 7.78 16.46
CA ASP A 19 -5.94 8.25 17.22
C ASP A 19 -4.67 8.37 16.36
N MET A 20 -4.81 8.76 15.09
CA MET A 20 -3.69 8.97 14.18
C MET A 20 -3.15 10.41 14.30
N SER A 21 -2.66 10.76 15.49
CA SER A 21 -2.32 12.15 15.85
C SER A 21 -1.09 12.73 15.14
N ASP A 22 -0.21 11.87 14.64
CA ASP A 22 1.00 12.27 13.92
C ASP A 22 0.81 12.27 12.40
N SER A 23 -0.40 11.96 11.94
CA SER A 23 -0.80 11.94 10.54
C SER A 23 -1.39 13.28 10.10
N SER A 24 -1.12 13.64 8.85
CA SER A 24 -1.64 14.88 8.26
C SER A 24 -1.55 14.84 6.74
N PHE A 25 -1.46 16.02 6.12
CA PHE A 25 -1.40 16.20 4.69
C PHE A 25 -0.23 17.10 4.31
N ILE A 26 0.38 16.78 3.18
CA ILE A 26 1.43 17.58 2.59
C ILE A 26 0.87 18.96 2.24
N ASP A 27 1.57 20.00 2.68
CA ASP A 27 1.21 21.42 2.48
C ASP A 27 -0.08 21.88 3.18
N TRP A 28 -0.57 21.16 4.20
CA TRP A 28 -1.72 21.57 5.03
C TRP A 28 -1.30 22.10 6.41
N GLY A 29 -1.71 23.32 6.74
CA GLY A 29 -1.42 23.97 8.03
C GLY A 29 0.00 24.55 8.18
N PRO A 30 0.28 25.27 9.28
CA PRO A 30 1.60 25.83 9.56
C PRO A 30 2.61 24.73 9.95
N ARG A 31 3.75 24.68 9.24
CA ARG A 31 4.76 23.61 9.36
C ARG A 31 5.61 23.66 10.62
N THR A 32 5.47 24.68 11.45
CA THR A 32 6.24 24.86 12.68
C THR A 32 6.02 23.74 13.71
N ASN A 33 4.99 22.92 13.52
CA ASN A 33 4.67 21.80 14.40
C ASN A 33 5.33 20.46 13.98
N TRP A 34 6.05 20.41 12.85
CA TRP A 34 6.58 19.18 12.26
C TRP A 34 8.09 19.08 12.45
N THR A 35 8.53 18.54 13.59
CA THR A 35 9.95 18.46 13.94
C THR A 35 10.63 17.14 13.51
N ASN A 36 9.84 16.08 13.31
CA ASN A 36 10.33 14.75 12.93
C ASN A 36 9.75 14.28 11.57
N TRP A 37 10.12 15.00 10.50
CA TRP A 37 9.71 14.68 9.14
C TRP A 37 10.87 14.06 8.35
N ALA A 38 10.63 12.93 7.68
CA ALA A 38 11.64 12.30 6.84
C ALA A 38 11.96 13.19 5.64
N ARG A 39 13.22 13.58 5.43
CA ARG A 39 13.61 14.38 4.26
C ARG A 39 13.45 13.59 2.98
N TRP A 40 12.94 14.21 1.91
CA TRP A 40 12.82 13.55 0.62
C TRP A 40 14.21 13.40 -0.03
N HIS A 41 14.40 12.32 -0.78
CA HIS A 41 15.60 12.11 -1.58
C HIS A 41 15.26 11.59 -2.98
N ILE A 42 15.98 12.07 -3.99
CA ILE A 42 15.90 11.58 -5.38
C ILE A 42 17.29 11.21 -5.87
N SER A 43 17.39 10.17 -6.72
CA SER A 43 18.66 9.85 -7.38
C SER A 43 18.70 10.50 -8.76
N VAL A 44 19.71 11.34 -9.02
CA VAL A 44 19.95 11.99 -10.32
C VAL A 44 21.39 11.67 -10.74
N GLY A 45 21.56 10.91 -11.81
CA GLY A 45 22.89 10.52 -12.29
C GLY A 45 23.72 9.71 -11.27
N GLY A 46 23.06 8.93 -10.40
CA GLY A 46 23.71 8.16 -9.33
C GLY A 46 24.01 8.96 -8.07
N LEU A 47 23.79 10.27 -8.06
CA LEU A 47 23.91 11.12 -6.87
C LEU A 47 22.57 11.20 -6.14
N LEU A 48 22.60 11.02 -4.82
CA LEU A 48 21.44 11.18 -3.97
C LEU A 48 21.29 12.67 -3.62
N LEU A 49 20.27 13.31 -4.17
CA LEU A 49 19.91 14.70 -3.90
C LEU A 49 18.80 14.75 -2.86
N SER A 50 18.91 15.69 -1.94
CA SER A 50 17.84 16.06 -1.01
C SER A 50 17.86 17.57 -0.81
N ASP A 51 16.73 18.25 -0.97
CA ASP A 51 16.58 19.59 -0.41
C ASP A 51 16.00 19.47 1.00
N PRO A 52 16.68 19.97 2.03
CA PRO A 52 16.22 19.82 3.41
C PRO A 52 14.86 20.46 3.69
N LEU A 53 14.39 21.44 2.90
CA LEU A 53 13.19 22.24 3.23
C LEU A 53 12.37 22.74 2.02
N ASP A 54 12.84 22.61 0.78
CA ASP A 54 12.04 22.99 -0.38
C ASP A 54 10.99 21.91 -0.73
N ILE A 55 9.89 21.94 0.00
CA ILE A 55 8.68 21.16 -0.31
C ILE A 55 7.78 21.93 -1.31
N SER A 56 8.25 23.05 -1.91
CA SER A 56 7.50 23.78 -2.95
C SER A 56 7.15 22.88 -4.13
N ILE A 57 8.01 21.91 -4.39
CA ILE A 57 7.79 20.83 -5.36
C ILE A 57 6.51 20.02 -5.08
N PHE A 58 6.01 20.00 -3.84
CA PHE A 58 4.78 19.31 -3.46
C PHE A 58 3.58 20.24 -3.25
N ARG A 59 3.72 21.56 -3.34
CA ARG A 59 2.59 22.51 -3.19
C ARG A 59 1.48 22.25 -4.21
N GLY A 60 1.86 21.78 -5.41
CA GLY A 60 0.91 21.35 -6.43
C GLY A 60 0.14 20.09 -6.04
N ILE A 61 0.76 19.19 -5.26
CA ILE A 61 0.13 17.94 -4.83
C ILE A 61 -0.97 18.23 -3.80
N GLY A 62 -0.66 18.96 -2.71
CA GLY A 62 -1.65 19.29 -1.69
C GLY A 62 -2.87 20.02 -2.25
N ARG A 63 -2.65 20.98 -3.16
CA ARG A 63 -3.72 21.85 -3.69
C ARG A 63 -4.56 21.23 -4.81
N SER A 64 -3.94 20.42 -5.68
CA SER A 64 -4.61 19.91 -6.88
C SER A 64 -4.91 18.42 -6.82
N THR A 65 -4.17 17.65 -6.04
CA THR A 65 -4.29 16.18 -5.94
C THR A 65 -4.28 15.68 -4.50
N GLY A 66 -4.65 16.54 -3.55
CA GLY A 66 -4.68 16.25 -2.11
C GLY A 66 -5.29 14.88 -1.78
N PRO A 67 -6.56 14.64 -2.17
CA PRO A 67 -7.25 13.38 -1.94
C PRO A 67 -6.61 12.14 -2.55
N ALA A 68 -5.74 12.28 -3.56
CA ALA A 68 -5.14 11.16 -4.27
C ALA A 68 -3.82 10.69 -3.66
N GLY A 69 -3.11 11.54 -2.90
CA GLY A 69 -1.78 11.18 -2.42
C GLY A 69 -1.07 12.16 -1.49
N ALA A 70 -1.78 13.14 -0.91
CA ALA A 70 -1.16 14.09 0.01
C ALA A 70 -1.11 13.60 1.46
N VAL A 71 -1.73 12.47 1.80
CA VAL A 71 -1.66 11.94 3.17
C VAL A 71 -0.22 11.61 3.54
N ALA A 72 0.20 12.06 4.72
CA ALA A 72 1.48 11.75 5.32
C ALA A 72 1.26 11.06 6.67
N LEU A 73 1.94 9.93 6.87
CA LEU A 73 1.74 9.02 8.01
C LEU A 73 3.08 8.70 8.67
N THR A 74 3.03 8.38 9.96
CA THR A 74 4.07 7.62 10.64
C THR A 74 3.80 6.11 10.51
N ALA A 75 4.80 5.29 10.80
CA ALA A 75 4.61 3.84 10.83
C ALA A 75 3.61 3.41 11.94
N GLU A 76 3.59 4.14 13.06
CA GLU A 76 2.68 3.89 14.19
C GLU A 76 1.22 4.16 13.80
N ASP A 77 0.95 5.32 13.19
CA ASP A 77 -0.40 5.66 12.72
C ASP A 77 -0.86 4.77 11.58
N ALA A 78 0.05 4.38 10.68
CA ALA A 78 -0.24 3.37 9.67
C ALA A 78 -0.62 2.02 10.30
N GLY A 79 -0.01 1.65 11.43
CA GLY A 79 -0.40 0.47 12.23
C GLY A 79 -1.83 0.58 12.78
N LYS A 80 -2.24 1.76 13.25
CA LYS A 80 -3.63 2.04 13.69
C LYS A 80 -4.61 1.90 12.52
N TRP A 81 -4.26 2.44 11.35
CA TRP A 81 -5.04 2.28 10.12
C TRP A 81 -5.20 0.82 9.68
N LEU A 82 -4.11 0.05 9.68
CA LEU A 82 -4.16 -1.38 9.35
C LEU A 82 -5.01 -2.16 10.35
N SER A 83 -4.88 -1.86 11.65
CA SER A 83 -5.70 -2.47 12.70
C SER A 83 -7.18 -2.17 12.51
N PHE A 84 -7.52 -0.92 12.18
CA PHE A 84 -8.89 -0.51 11.86
C PHE A 84 -9.47 -1.26 10.66
N GLN A 85 -8.66 -1.49 9.63
CA GLN A 85 -9.08 -2.28 8.48
C GLN A 85 -9.29 -3.76 8.85
N LEU A 86 -8.34 -4.37 9.56
CA LEU A 86 -8.39 -5.77 9.97
C LEU A 86 -9.55 -6.06 10.95
N SER A 87 -9.90 -5.08 11.79
CA SER A 87 -10.99 -5.17 12.76
C SER A 87 -12.38 -4.90 12.17
N GLN A 88 -12.50 -4.84 10.85
CA GLN A 88 -13.74 -4.52 10.14
C GLN A 88 -14.35 -3.18 10.56
N GLY A 89 -13.49 -2.17 10.75
CA GLY A 89 -13.90 -0.78 10.95
C GLY A 89 -13.99 -0.34 12.41
N LYS A 90 -13.34 -1.07 13.33
CA LYS A 90 -13.25 -0.70 14.76
C LYS A 90 -11.91 -0.03 15.07
N ASP A 91 -11.93 0.99 15.92
CA ASP A 91 -10.68 1.56 16.43
C ASP A 91 -9.97 0.62 17.43
N VAL A 92 -8.81 1.04 17.92
CA VAL A 92 -7.99 0.26 18.88
C VAL A 92 -8.69 0.00 20.22
N SER A 93 -9.74 0.76 20.56
CA SER A 93 -10.56 0.55 21.76
C SER A 93 -11.74 -0.40 21.51
N GLY A 94 -11.95 -0.83 20.27
CA GLY A 94 -13.05 -1.70 19.86
C GLY A 94 -14.34 -0.96 19.47
N ARG A 95 -14.33 0.37 19.46
CA ARG A 95 -15.49 1.18 19.05
C ARG A 95 -15.63 1.14 17.52
N GLN A 96 -16.85 0.89 17.03
CA GLN A 96 -17.14 0.90 15.60
C GLN A 96 -17.11 2.33 15.05
N VAL A 97 -16.17 2.61 14.14
CA VAL A 97 -16.02 3.93 13.50
C VAL A 97 -16.67 3.95 12.11
N VAL A 98 -16.54 2.85 11.36
CA VAL A 98 -17.18 2.63 10.05
C VAL A 98 -17.80 1.24 10.07
N SER A 99 -19.01 1.04 9.54
CA SER A 99 -19.64 -0.29 9.57
C SER A 99 -18.85 -1.33 8.77
N GLU A 100 -18.97 -2.59 9.19
CA GLU A 100 -18.37 -3.72 8.48
C GLU A 100 -18.82 -3.78 7.00
N ASP A 101 -20.09 -3.49 6.72
CA ASP A 101 -20.62 -3.44 5.36
C ASP A 101 -19.88 -2.44 4.46
N VAL A 102 -19.48 -1.29 4.99
CA VAL A 102 -18.73 -0.28 4.22
C VAL A 102 -17.30 -0.75 3.98
N ILE A 103 -16.67 -1.39 4.97
CA ILE A 103 -15.33 -1.98 4.81
C ILE A 103 -15.35 -3.10 3.76
N ASN A 104 -16.36 -3.96 3.80
CA ASN A 104 -16.55 -5.01 2.81
C ASN A 104 -16.83 -4.42 1.42
N LYS A 105 -17.66 -3.38 1.33
CA LYS A 105 -17.95 -2.70 0.05
C LYS A 105 -16.71 -2.08 -0.57
N MET A 106 -15.82 -1.50 0.24
CA MET A 106 -14.54 -0.96 -0.23
C MET A 106 -13.67 -2.04 -0.89
N ARG A 107 -13.78 -3.27 -0.39
CA ARG A 107 -13.02 -4.46 -0.81
C ARG A 107 -13.69 -5.27 -1.92
N GLU A 108 -14.90 -4.90 -2.34
CA GLU A 108 -15.55 -5.52 -3.49
C GLU A 108 -14.87 -5.06 -4.79
N ALA A 109 -14.53 -6.03 -5.65
CA ALA A 109 -13.92 -5.74 -6.93
C ALA A 109 -14.88 -4.91 -7.80
N SER A 110 -14.46 -3.71 -8.16
CA SER A 110 -15.12 -2.86 -9.15
C SER A 110 -14.46 -3.00 -10.54
N ILE A 111 -13.19 -3.41 -10.57
CA ILE A 111 -12.41 -3.65 -11.78
C ILE A 111 -11.72 -5.00 -11.65
N VAL A 112 -11.78 -5.80 -12.71
CA VAL A 112 -10.96 -7.01 -12.88
C VAL A 112 -9.91 -6.71 -13.94
N TYR A 113 -8.63 -6.86 -13.60
CA TYR A 113 -7.58 -6.69 -14.58
C TYR A 113 -7.55 -7.92 -15.48
N THR A 114 -7.65 -7.70 -16.79
CA THR A 114 -7.51 -8.77 -17.79
C THR A 114 -6.13 -8.71 -18.42
N PRO A 115 -5.64 -9.80 -19.02
CA PRO A 115 -4.38 -9.79 -19.78
C PRO A 115 -4.32 -8.71 -20.87
N ALA A 116 -5.46 -8.26 -21.39
CA ALA A 116 -5.52 -7.12 -22.32
C ALA A 116 -5.19 -5.77 -21.65
N VAL A 117 -5.44 -5.63 -20.35
CA VAL A 117 -5.17 -4.41 -19.54
C VAL A 117 -3.78 -4.45 -18.90
N LEU A 118 -3.30 -5.63 -18.50
CA LEU A 118 -1.92 -5.85 -18.10
C LEU A 118 -1.36 -7.04 -18.91
N PRO A 119 -0.60 -6.80 -20.00
CA PRO A 119 -0.09 -7.85 -20.90
C PRO A 119 0.73 -8.95 -20.20
N ASN A 120 1.25 -8.68 -19.00
CA ASN A 120 2.02 -9.62 -18.20
C ASN A 120 1.19 -10.45 -17.20
N LEU A 121 -0.14 -10.25 -17.12
CA LEU A 121 -1.02 -10.99 -16.20
C LEU A 121 -0.98 -12.50 -16.43
N ASN A 122 -0.83 -12.95 -17.67
CA ASN A 122 -0.77 -14.38 -18.02
C ASN A 122 0.39 -15.12 -17.33
N ASN A 123 1.44 -14.41 -16.91
CA ASN A 123 2.57 -14.97 -16.17
C ASN A 123 2.46 -14.81 -14.64
N THR A 124 1.35 -14.24 -14.15
CA THR A 124 1.08 -14.01 -12.72
C THR A 124 -0.23 -14.63 -12.27
N LEU A 125 -0.92 -15.37 -13.15
CA LEU A 125 -2.15 -16.09 -12.77
C LEU A 125 -1.82 -17.16 -11.71
N PRO A 126 -2.71 -17.37 -10.73
CA PRO A 126 -2.48 -18.28 -9.63
C PRO A 126 -2.22 -19.69 -10.17
N VAL A 127 -1.07 -20.26 -9.83
CA VAL A 127 -0.89 -21.70 -9.91
C VAL A 127 -0.69 -22.26 -8.52
N ALA A 128 -1.67 -23.04 -8.07
CA ALA A 128 -1.60 -23.77 -6.81
C ALA A 128 -0.35 -24.69 -6.78
N PRO A 129 0.27 -24.92 -5.59
CA PRO A 129 -0.25 -24.58 -4.27
C PRO A 129 0.11 -23.16 -3.78
N TYR A 130 0.93 -22.41 -4.51
CA TYR A 130 1.53 -21.15 -4.03
C TYR A 130 1.09 -19.96 -4.89
N THR A 131 -0.10 -19.42 -4.59
CA THR A 131 -0.64 -18.26 -5.30
C THR A 131 -0.04 -16.97 -4.74
N HIS A 132 1.11 -16.58 -5.24
CA HIS A 132 1.61 -15.20 -5.10
C HIS A 132 1.12 -14.40 -6.30
N VAL A 133 -0.20 -14.17 -6.36
CA VAL A 133 -0.75 -13.30 -7.37
C VAL A 133 -0.55 -11.88 -6.84
N GLY A 134 0.02 -11.01 -7.67
CA GLY A 134 -0.07 -9.58 -7.40
C GLY A 134 -1.54 -9.13 -7.30
N SER A 135 -1.77 -7.85 -7.53
CA SER A 135 -3.15 -7.37 -7.59
C SER A 135 -3.79 -7.75 -8.91
N ASP A 136 -4.87 -8.54 -8.89
CA ASP A 136 -5.63 -8.95 -10.08
C ASP A 136 -6.94 -8.16 -10.25
N ARG A 137 -7.34 -7.44 -9.20
CA ARG A 137 -8.58 -6.68 -9.13
C ARG A 137 -8.37 -5.37 -8.37
N TYR A 138 -9.32 -4.44 -8.53
CA TYR A 138 -9.34 -3.18 -7.79
C TYR A 138 -10.74 -2.91 -7.25
N GLY A 139 -10.81 -2.58 -5.96
CA GLY A 139 -12.02 -2.11 -5.28
C GLY A 139 -12.05 -0.58 -5.22
N GLN A 140 -12.64 -0.03 -4.15
CA GLN A 140 -12.71 1.42 -3.95
C GLN A 140 -11.43 1.92 -3.29
N GLY A 141 -10.42 2.24 -4.10
CA GLY A 141 -9.14 2.74 -3.59
C GLY A 141 -8.25 1.66 -2.99
N ILE A 142 -8.47 0.39 -3.32
CA ILE A 142 -7.69 -0.73 -2.81
C ILE A 142 -7.47 -1.79 -3.87
N HIS A 143 -6.25 -2.28 -3.97
CA HIS A 143 -5.94 -3.43 -4.80
C HIS A 143 -6.34 -4.73 -4.09
N ILE A 144 -6.79 -5.70 -4.87
CA ILE A 144 -7.25 -7.01 -4.42
C ILE A 144 -6.44 -8.06 -5.16
N GLY A 145 -5.99 -9.09 -4.45
CA GLY A 145 -5.19 -10.19 -4.99
C GLY A 145 -5.07 -11.33 -3.99
N TRP A 146 -4.02 -12.13 -4.14
CA TRP A 146 -3.80 -13.33 -3.33
C TRP A 146 -2.33 -13.49 -2.96
N HIS A 147 -2.05 -13.85 -1.72
CA HIS A 147 -0.69 -14.15 -1.28
C HIS A 147 -0.70 -15.45 -0.49
N ARG A 148 -0.03 -16.49 -1.01
CA ARG A 148 0.00 -17.84 -0.41
C ARG A 148 -1.40 -18.40 -0.10
N GLY A 149 -2.35 -18.17 -1.01
CA GLY A 149 -3.74 -18.60 -0.82
C GLY A 149 -4.58 -17.71 0.10
N PHE A 150 -3.99 -16.73 0.79
CA PHE A 150 -4.73 -15.74 1.57
C PHE A 150 -5.22 -14.60 0.67
N PRO A 151 -6.50 -14.16 0.80
CA PRO A 151 -6.95 -12.92 0.18
C PRO A 151 -6.10 -11.75 0.67
N MET A 152 -5.52 -11.02 -0.27
CA MET A 152 -4.66 -9.88 0.02
C MET A 152 -5.32 -8.59 -0.46
N TYR A 153 -5.35 -7.60 0.43
CA TYR A 153 -5.71 -6.23 0.09
C TYR A 153 -4.50 -5.34 0.25
N SER A 154 -4.25 -4.48 -0.73
CA SER A 154 -3.02 -3.70 -0.74
C SER A 154 -3.17 -2.34 -1.41
N HIS A 155 -2.25 -1.44 -1.11
CA HIS A 155 -2.08 -0.21 -1.86
C HIS A 155 -0.61 0.18 -1.86
N TYR A 156 -0.18 0.84 -2.91
CA TYR A 156 1.14 1.42 -3.00
C TYR A 156 1.04 2.83 -3.56
N GLY A 157 2.01 3.67 -3.22
CA GLY A 157 2.02 5.06 -3.61
C GLY A 157 3.43 5.57 -3.71
N GLY A 158 3.64 6.51 -4.62
CA GLY A 158 4.90 7.21 -4.78
C GLY A 158 4.64 8.65 -5.16
N ILE A 159 5.32 9.56 -4.47
CA ILE A 159 5.44 10.96 -4.84
C ILE A 159 6.93 11.28 -4.92
N VAL A 160 7.29 12.48 -5.39
CA VAL A 160 8.71 12.85 -5.53
C VAL A 160 9.46 12.60 -4.23
N GLY A 161 10.47 11.73 -4.25
CA GLY A 161 11.29 11.40 -3.09
C GLY A 161 10.61 10.68 -1.92
N TYR A 162 9.42 10.07 -2.10
CA TYR A 162 8.83 9.13 -1.14
C TYR A 162 8.14 7.97 -1.84
N SER A 163 8.18 6.79 -1.22
CA SER A 163 7.39 5.63 -1.63
C SER A 163 6.81 4.95 -0.39
N ALA A 164 5.57 4.47 -0.48
CA ALA A 164 4.89 3.76 0.60
C ALA A 164 4.11 2.55 0.07
N HIS A 165 4.06 1.50 0.87
CA HIS A 165 3.37 0.26 0.58
C HIS A 165 2.61 -0.20 1.82
N MET A 166 1.39 -0.67 1.60
CA MET A 166 0.63 -1.43 2.59
C MET A 166 0.12 -2.73 1.98
N ALA A 167 0.01 -3.77 2.80
CA ALA A 167 -0.75 -4.97 2.50
C ALA A 167 -1.35 -5.55 3.77
N MET A 168 -2.49 -6.20 3.65
CA MET A 168 -3.16 -6.88 4.74
C MET A 168 -3.76 -8.20 4.26
N LEU A 169 -3.73 -9.20 5.14
CA LEU A 169 -4.32 -10.52 4.99
C LEU A 169 -5.38 -10.68 6.09
N PRO A 170 -6.64 -10.28 5.86
CA PRO A 170 -7.65 -10.24 6.92
C PRO A 170 -7.94 -11.61 7.56
N THR A 171 -7.96 -12.68 6.76
CA THR A 171 -8.19 -14.04 7.27
C THR A 171 -7.06 -14.56 8.16
N ALA A 172 -5.87 -13.97 8.06
CA ALA A 172 -4.74 -14.25 8.93
C ALA A 172 -4.51 -13.16 10.00
N ASN A 173 -5.41 -12.17 10.07
CA ASN A 173 -5.37 -11.03 11.00
C ASN A 173 -3.99 -10.34 11.07
N MET A 174 -3.38 -10.08 9.92
CA MET A 174 -2.07 -9.44 9.85
C MET A 174 -1.99 -8.41 8.73
N GLY A 175 -1.08 -7.45 8.88
CA GLY A 175 -0.79 -6.46 7.86
C GLY A 175 0.59 -5.84 8.04
N VAL A 176 1.11 -5.30 6.95
CA VAL A 176 2.41 -4.63 6.89
C VAL A 176 2.26 -3.27 6.26
N PHE A 177 2.96 -2.29 6.81
CA PHE A 177 3.18 -0.99 6.21
C PHE A 177 4.69 -0.75 6.11
N MET A 178 5.12 -0.21 4.97
CA MET A 178 6.49 0.21 4.76
C MET A 178 6.50 1.56 4.05
N ALA A 179 7.40 2.43 4.45
CA ALA A 179 7.66 3.68 3.76
C ALA A 179 9.17 3.92 3.65
N ARG A 180 9.56 4.64 2.59
CA ARG A 180 10.92 5.11 2.37
C ARG A 180 10.89 6.51 1.79
N ASN A 181 11.89 7.31 2.13
CA ASN A 181 12.06 8.68 1.68
C ASN A 181 12.98 8.79 0.45
N THR A 182 12.81 7.83 -0.47
CA THR A 182 13.47 7.80 -1.77
C THR A 182 12.46 7.31 -2.81
N LEU A 183 12.54 7.88 -4.01
CA LEU A 183 11.85 7.34 -5.18
C LEU A 183 12.79 6.39 -5.91
N GLY A 184 12.36 5.15 -6.19
CA GLY A 184 13.16 4.20 -6.97
C GLY A 184 13.08 2.74 -6.54
N VAL A 185 13.40 1.86 -7.49
CA VAL A 185 13.24 0.39 -7.49
C VAL A 185 11.88 -0.07 -6.91
N PRO A 186 10.75 0.28 -7.58
CA PRO A 186 9.41 -0.07 -7.11
C PRO A 186 9.27 -1.57 -6.83
N TRP A 187 9.84 -2.40 -7.70
CA TRP A 187 9.72 -3.86 -7.66
C TRP A 187 10.35 -4.46 -6.41
N ALA A 188 11.63 -4.20 -6.12
CA ALA A 188 12.28 -4.74 -4.91
C ALA A 188 11.56 -4.31 -3.62
N PHE A 189 10.98 -3.10 -3.59
CA PHE A 189 10.21 -2.64 -2.44
C PHE A 189 8.84 -3.33 -2.33
N GLN A 190 8.18 -3.64 -3.46
CA GLN A 190 6.98 -4.48 -3.47
C GLN A 190 7.28 -5.89 -2.94
N GLU A 191 8.43 -6.44 -3.30
CA GLU A 191 8.80 -7.82 -2.97
C GLU A 191 9.26 -7.96 -1.54
N LEU A 192 9.95 -6.95 -1.00
CA LEU A 192 10.22 -6.86 0.43
C LEU A 192 8.92 -6.94 1.23
N ARG A 193 7.83 -6.31 0.76
CA ARG A 193 6.51 -6.40 1.41
C ARG A 193 6.02 -7.85 1.45
N LEU A 194 6.15 -8.58 0.34
CA LEU A 194 5.73 -9.97 0.24
C LEU A 194 6.62 -10.86 1.11
N ALA A 195 7.94 -10.62 1.14
CA ALA A 195 8.86 -11.33 2.03
C ALA A 195 8.54 -11.11 3.51
N LEU A 196 8.12 -9.90 3.91
CA LEU A 196 7.66 -9.64 5.28
C LEU A 196 6.37 -10.41 5.59
N LEU A 197 5.42 -10.48 4.65
CA LEU A 197 4.22 -11.31 4.83
C LEU A 197 4.57 -12.79 4.94
N ASP A 198 5.51 -13.30 4.14
CA ASP A 198 6.02 -14.66 4.24
C ASP A 198 6.58 -14.93 5.66
N ILE A 199 7.43 -14.04 6.17
CA ILE A 199 8.00 -14.17 7.53
C ILE A 199 6.90 -14.18 8.60
N LEU A 200 5.89 -13.30 8.48
CA LEU A 200 4.76 -13.25 9.43
C LEU A 200 3.88 -14.51 9.36
N LEU A 201 3.78 -15.14 8.19
CA LEU A 201 3.11 -16.43 7.99
C LEU A 201 3.94 -17.62 8.48
N GLY A 202 5.20 -17.42 8.91
CA GLY A 202 6.12 -18.50 9.27
C GLY A 202 6.69 -19.24 8.05
N GLU A 203 6.62 -18.61 6.88
CA GLU A 203 7.04 -19.15 5.60
C GLU A 203 8.43 -18.63 5.21
N THR A 204 9.11 -19.37 4.33
CA THR A 204 10.38 -18.87 3.76
C THR A 204 10.09 -17.88 2.63
N PRO A 205 10.68 -16.67 2.66
CA PRO A 205 10.56 -15.72 1.56
C PRO A 205 11.00 -16.31 0.23
N LEU A 206 10.22 -16.07 -0.83
CA LEU A 206 10.57 -16.47 -2.20
C LEU A 206 11.90 -15.89 -2.66
N TYR A 207 12.13 -14.63 -2.33
CA TYR A 207 13.35 -13.91 -2.67
C TYR A 207 14.16 -13.60 -1.41
N ASN A 208 15.48 -13.67 -1.54
CA ASN A 208 16.42 -13.30 -0.50
C ASN A 208 17.44 -12.29 -1.05
N SER A 209 18.38 -11.86 -0.21
CA SER A 209 19.42 -10.88 -0.59
C SER A 209 20.24 -11.29 -1.82
N SER A 210 20.36 -12.58 -2.10
CA SER A 210 21.11 -13.12 -3.23
C SER A 210 20.28 -13.28 -4.50
N THR A 211 18.94 -13.34 -4.40
CA THR A 211 18.04 -13.59 -5.56
C THR A 211 17.19 -12.37 -5.95
N ILE A 212 17.05 -11.38 -5.07
CA ILE A 212 16.19 -10.21 -5.30
C ILE A 212 16.62 -9.34 -6.50
N CYS A 213 17.91 -9.32 -6.82
CA CYS A 213 18.45 -8.58 -7.97
C CYS A 213 18.12 -9.26 -9.31
N ASP A 214 17.84 -10.57 -9.30
CA ASP A 214 17.55 -11.38 -10.49
C ASP A 214 16.05 -11.60 -10.70
N ILE A 215 15.21 -10.84 -10.01
CA ILE A 215 13.76 -11.06 -10.01
C ILE A 215 13.12 -11.02 -11.41
N ASN A 216 13.68 -10.25 -12.33
CA ASN A 216 13.20 -10.21 -13.72
C ASN A 216 13.45 -11.52 -14.49
N ASN A 217 14.42 -12.33 -14.05
CA ASN A 217 14.79 -13.62 -14.62
C ASN A 217 14.09 -14.78 -13.91
N LEU A 218 13.72 -14.60 -12.64
CA LEU A 218 12.93 -15.54 -11.85
C LEU A 218 11.44 -15.19 -11.97
N ARG A 219 10.91 -15.36 -13.20
CA ARG A 219 9.45 -15.31 -13.39
C ARG A 219 8.83 -16.57 -12.79
N TYR A 220 7.60 -16.44 -12.28
CA TYR A 220 6.76 -17.60 -12.00
C TYR A 220 6.68 -18.44 -13.27
N GLU A 221 7.42 -19.55 -13.34
CA GLU A 221 7.18 -20.54 -14.36
C GLU A 221 5.86 -21.21 -14.01
N ARG A 222 4.83 -20.93 -14.81
CA ARG A 222 3.59 -21.70 -14.79
C ARG A 222 3.97 -23.19 -14.87
N PRO A 223 3.65 -24.00 -13.84
CA PRO A 223 3.78 -25.44 -13.92
C PRO A 223 3.13 -25.94 -15.21
N LYS A 224 3.90 -26.66 -16.03
CA LYS A 224 3.50 -27.10 -17.40
C LYS A 224 2.23 -27.94 -17.43
N ASN A 225 1.75 -28.38 -16.27
CA ASN A 225 0.62 -29.27 -16.06
C ASN A 225 -0.70 -28.57 -15.71
N VAL A 226 -0.75 -27.24 -15.58
CA VAL A 226 -1.99 -26.52 -15.28
C VAL A 226 -2.55 -25.87 -16.54
N LYS A 227 -3.77 -26.24 -16.95
CA LYS A 227 -4.43 -25.76 -18.17
C LYS A 227 -5.27 -24.51 -17.89
N ASP A 228 -5.54 -23.72 -18.93
CA ASP A 228 -6.32 -22.46 -18.80
C ASP A 228 -7.75 -22.72 -18.32
N GLU A 229 -8.27 -23.92 -18.59
CA GLU A 229 -9.60 -24.42 -18.24
C GLU A 229 -9.76 -24.62 -16.72
N ASP A 230 -8.65 -24.79 -16.00
CA ASP A 230 -8.63 -25.07 -14.55
C ASP A 230 -8.66 -23.80 -13.69
N LEU A 231 -8.63 -22.61 -14.30
CA LEU A 231 -8.42 -21.33 -13.62
C LEU A 231 -9.71 -20.54 -13.32
N GLY A 232 -10.88 -21.05 -13.70
CA GLY A 232 -12.19 -20.46 -13.36
C GLY A 232 -12.62 -19.29 -14.24
#